data_AF-A0A9J6H6I2-F1
#
_entry.id   AF-A0A9J6H6I2-F1
#
_cell.length_a   1.000
_cell.length_b   1.000
_cell.length_c   1.000
_cell.angle_alpha   90.00
_cell.angle_beta   90.00
_cell.angle_gamma   90.00
#
_symmetry.space_group_name_H-M   'P 1'
#
loop_
_entity.id
_entity.type
_entity.pdbx_description
1 polymer ?
#
loop_
_entity_poly.entity_id
_entity_poly.type
_entity_poly.pdbx_seq_one_letter_code
_entity_poly.pdbx_strand_id
1 'polypeptide(L)'
;MHVLRDMYNDTRNYVYLIFLAAVLHNVKRVNLLFQSQTADPLKLFQELENLYIAVLKRILKPAVLRSNSNSDLLSLDLKNMESIFLDSVQADLEAAFSERLSASGLPAQEQTCIKERCFNFLQKMATQLQTRIPNATPAFRRHQAISPETVRAQCLPGNLQLAVVPLWRA
;
A
#
# COMPACT_ATOMS: atom_id res chain seq x y z
N MET A 1 -25.50 -29.56 -3.38
CA MET A 1 -24.40 -28.56 -3.36
C MET A 1 -24.95 -27.25 -2.82
N HIS A 2 -24.84 -27.01 -1.51
CA HIS A 2 -25.40 -25.83 -0.83
C HIS A 2 -24.33 -24.81 -0.39
N VAL A 3 -23.05 -25.11 -0.61
CA VAL A 3 -21.95 -24.43 0.10
C VAL A 3 -21.79 -22.95 -0.30
N LEU A 4 -21.81 -22.60 -1.59
CA LEU A 4 -21.57 -21.22 -2.02
C LEU A 4 -22.73 -20.27 -1.70
N ARG A 5 -23.97 -20.70 -1.97
CA ARG A 5 -25.17 -19.87 -1.72
C ARG A 5 -25.31 -19.55 -0.23
N ASP A 6 -25.09 -20.54 0.62
CA ASP A 6 -25.19 -20.37 2.07
C ASP A 6 -24.03 -19.51 2.61
N MET A 7 -22.84 -19.59 2.01
CA MET A 7 -21.71 -18.70 2.34
C MET A 7 -21.99 -17.24 2.00
N TYR A 8 -22.64 -16.95 0.86
CA TYR A 8 -23.02 -15.59 0.46
C TYR A 8 -24.19 -15.03 1.27
N ASN A 9 -25.06 -15.89 1.80
CA ASN A 9 -26.17 -15.50 2.66
C ASN A 9 -25.76 -15.24 4.12
N ASP A 10 -24.54 -15.59 4.52
CA ASP A 10 -24.01 -15.28 5.86
C ASP A 10 -23.54 -13.81 5.93
N THR A 11 -24.20 -13.03 6.79
CA THR A 11 -23.88 -11.62 7.04
C THR A 11 -22.40 -11.42 7.42
N ARG A 12 -21.78 -12.35 8.14
CA ARG A 12 -20.37 -12.26 8.55
C ARG A 12 -19.45 -12.30 7.34
N ASN A 13 -19.74 -13.21 6.40
CA ASN A 13 -18.99 -13.32 5.15
C ASN A 13 -19.23 -12.11 4.27
N TYR A 14 -20.46 -11.61 4.19
CA TYR A 14 -20.78 -10.41 3.42
C TYR A 14 -19.98 -9.18 3.91
N VAL A 15 -19.93 -8.94 5.21
CA VAL A 15 -19.16 -7.83 5.80
C VAL A 15 -17.66 -8.01 5.55
N TYR A 16 -17.14 -9.23 5.70
CA TYR A 16 -15.75 -9.54 5.36
C TYR A 16 -15.42 -9.33 3.87
N LEU A 17 -16.36 -9.65 2.98
CA LEU A 17 -16.19 -9.43 1.54
C LEU A 17 -16.15 -7.94 1.16
N ILE A 18 -16.85 -7.07 1.90
CA ILE A 18 -16.75 -5.61 1.70
C ILE A 18 -15.33 -5.13 2.01
N PHE A 19 -14.77 -5.56 3.13
CA PHE A 19 -13.37 -5.29 3.47
C PHE A 19 -12.42 -5.82 2.38
N LEU A 20 -12.60 -7.08 1.97
CA LEU A 20 -11.75 -7.68 0.94
C LEU A 20 -11.85 -6.94 -0.39
N ALA A 21 -13.05 -6.54 -0.82
CA ALA A 21 -13.24 -5.82 -2.07
C ALA A 21 -12.43 -4.51 -2.08
N ALA A 22 -12.46 -3.77 -0.98
CA ALA A 22 -11.73 -2.52 -0.84
C ALA A 22 -10.20 -2.72 -0.87
N VAL A 23 -9.71 -3.72 -0.13
CA VAL A 23 -8.26 -4.02 -0.09
C VAL A 23 -7.77 -4.58 -1.43
N LEU A 24 -8.52 -5.51 -2.02
CA LEU A 24 -8.15 -6.17 -3.27
C LEU A 24 -8.26 -5.24 -4.48
N HIS A 25 -9.03 -4.16 -4.43
CA HIS A 25 -9.05 -3.15 -5.48
C HIS A 25 -7.64 -2.64 -5.80
N ASN A 26 -6.87 -2.28 -4.76
CA ASN A 26 -5.51 -1.77 -4.93
C ASN A 26 -4.53 -2.86 -5.38
N VAL A 27 -4.67 -4.08 -4.85
CA VAL A 27 -3.87 -5.24 -5.27
C VAL A 27 -4.11 -5.56 -6.74
N LYS A 28 -5.38 -5.58 -7.18
CA LYS A 28 -5.77 -5.82 -8.57
C LYS A 28 -5.21 -4.75 -9.49
N ARG A 29 -5.28 -3.47 -9.10
CA ARG A 29 -4.69 -2.36 -9.86
C ARG A 29 -3.21 -2.57 -10.10
N VAL A 30 -2.43 -2.86 -9.05
CA VAL A 30 -0.98 -3.12 -9.18
C VAL A 30 -0.73 -4.36 -10.02
N ASN A 31 -1.48 -5.46 -9.81
CA ASN A 31 -1.33 -6.68 -10.59
C ASN A 31 -1.58 -6.46 -12.09
N LEU A 32 -2.57 -5.64 -12.45
CA LEU A 32 -2.82 -5.28 -13.85
C LEU A 32 -1.65 -4.50 -14.47
N LEU A 33 -0.97 -3.65 -13.70
CA LEU A 33 0.23 -2.97 -14.18
C LEU A 33 1.35 -3.98 -14.50
N PHE A 34 1.58 -4.96 -13.63
CA PHE A 34 2.55 -6.04 -13.86
C PHE A 34 2.21 -6.92 -15.07
N GLN A 35 0.92 -7.02 -15.44
CA GLN A 35 0.46 -7.76 -16.63
C GLN A 35 0.55 -6.93 -17.93
N SER A 36 0.82 -5.63 -17.83
CA SER A 36 0.92 -4.77 -19.01
C SER A 36 2.26 -4.98 -19.73
N GLN A 37 2.21 -5.01 -21.06
CA GLN A 37 3.40 -5.29 -21.89
C GLN A 37 4.38 -4.10 -22.00
N THR A 38 3.97 -2.91 -21.55
CA THR A 38 4.70 -1.65 -21.76
C THR A 38 5.11 -0.96 -20.46
N ALA A 39 4.88 -1.58 -19.30
CA ALA A 39 5.18 -0.92 -18.04
C ALA A 39 6.69 -0.83 -17.78
N ASP A 40 7.13 0.38 -17.45
CA ASP A 40 8.47 0.67 -16.96
C ASP A 40 8.71 -0.11 -15.65
N PRO A 41 9.73 -0.99 -15.58
CA PRO A 41 10.07 -1.72 -14.37
C PRO A 41 10.21 -0.84 -13.13
N LEU A 42 10.81 0.35 -13.25
CA LEU A 42 10.98 1.28 -12.13
C LEU A 42 9.63 1.76 -11.58
N LYS A 43 8.69 2.07 -12.48
CA LYS A 43 7.32 2.47 -12.09
C LYS A 43 6.56 1.30 -11.47
N LEU A 44 6.75 0.07 -11.95
CA LEU A 44 6.14 -1.12 -11.33
C LEU A 44 6.60 -1.34 -9.89
N PHE A 45 7.91 -1.20 -9.63
CA PHE A 45 8.43 -1.31 -8.27
C PHE A 45 7.92 -0.19 -7.37
N GLN A 46 7.89 1.04 -7.87
CA GLN A 46 7.33 2.16 -7.11
C GLN A 46 5.86 1.93 -6.73
N GLU A 47 5.06 1.37 -7.63
CA GLU A 47 3.66 1.04 -7.37
C GLU A 47 3.50 -0.09 -6.35
N LEU A 48 4.40 -1.07 -6.36
CA LEU A 48 4.43 -2.14 -5.36
C LEU A 48 4.84 -1.60 -3.98
N GLU A 49 5.85 -0.73 -3.91
CA GLU A 49 6.25 -0.04 -2.67
C GLU A 49 5.10 0.83 -2.14
N ASN A 50 4.43 1.59 -3.00
CA ASN A 50 3.29 2.41 -2.62
C ASN A 50 2.15 1.57 -2.04
N LEU A 51 1.85 0.41 -2.65
CA LEU A 51 0.87 -0.54 -2.12
C LEU A 51 1.29 -1.05 -0.74
N TYR A 52 2.55 -1.46 -0.57
CA TYR A 52 3.07 -1.94 0.70
C TYR A 52 2.98 -0.87 1.80
N ILE A 53 3.41 0.36 1.52
CA ILE A 53 3.34 1.48 2.48
C ILE A 53 1.88 1.81 2.82
N ALA A 54 0.96 1.76 1.84
CA ALA A 54 -0.46 1.98 2.10
C ALA A 54 -1.05 0.92 3.05
N VAL A 55 -0.62 -0.34 2.92
CA VAL A 55 -1.03 -1.42 3.84
C VAL A 55 -0.44 -1.20 5.22
N LEU A 56 0.85 -0.86 5.32
CA LEU A 56 1.51 -0.60 6.61
C LEU A 56 0.86 0.54 7.38
N LYS A 57 0.47 1.62 6.71
CA LYS A 57 -0.22 2.76 7.34
C LYS A 57 -1.52 2.38 8.05
N ARG A 58 -2.17 1.29 7.64
CA ARG A 58 -3.42 0.80 8.25
C ARG A 58 -3.20 -0.04 9.52
N ILE A 59 -2.01 -0.63 9.67
CA ILE A 59 -1.74 -1.64 10.72
C ILE A 59 -0.58 -1.29 11.64
N LEU A 60 0.27 -0.32 11.32
CA LEU A 60 1.40 0.09 12.17
C LEU A 60 1.04 1.23 13.11
N LYS A 61 1.65 1.24 14.29
CA LYS A 61 1.51 2.33 15.24
C LYS A 61 2.02 3.65 14.63
N PRO A 62 1.34 4.79 14.88
CA PRO A 62 1.79 6.10 14.39
C PRO A 62 3.22 6.46 14.79
N ALA A 63 3.67 6.02 15.97
CA ALA A 63 5.04 6.23 16.42
C ALA A 63 6.06 5.56 15.48
N VAL A 64 5.78 4.34 15.01
CA VAL A 64 6.64 3.61 14.08
C VAL A 64 6.66 4.32 12.73
N LEU A 65 5.51 4.77 12.24
CA LEU A 65 5.40 5.49 10.96
C LEU A 65 6.12 6.85 10.97
N ARG A 66 6.16 7.55 12.11
CA ARG A 66 6.85 8.84 12.24
C ARG A 66 8.36 8.70 12.38
N SER A 67 8.81 7.64 13.04
CA SER A 67 10.24 7.40 13.29
C SER A 67 10.99 6.75 12.14
N ASN A 68 10.29 6.32 11.08
CA ASN A 68 10.87 5.58 9.96
C ASN A 68 10.53 6.25 8.64
N SER A 69 11.52 6.41 7.77
CA SER A 69 11.28 6.78 6.36
C SER A 69 10.65 5.61 5.60
N ASN A 70 10.08 5.87 4.42
CA ASN A 70 9.54 4.79 3.58
C ASN A 70 10.59 3.70 3.29
N SER A 71 11.87 4.07 3.14
CA SER A 71 12.94 3.09 2.95
C SER A 71 13.21 2.24 4.19
N ASP A 72 13.06 2.81 5.39
CA ASP A 72 13.26 2.08 6.65
C ASP A 72 12.10 1.11 6.89
N LEU A 73 10.88 1.51 6.52
CA LEU A 73 9.67 0.68 6.57
C LEU A 73 9.76 -0.59 5.70
N LEU A 74 10.53 -0.55 4.60
CA LEU A 74 10.80 -1.72 3.75
C LEU A 74 11.71 -2.73 4.45
N SER A 75 12.63 -2.26 5.30
CA SER A 75 13.58 -3.10 6.05
C SER A 75 13.08 -3.56 7.41
N LEU A 76 11.88 -3.15 7.84
CA LEU A 76 11.32 -3.56 9.12
C LEU A 76 11.10 -5.07 9.19
N ASP A 77 11.47 -5.68 10.31
CA ASP A 77 11.17 -7.09 10.57
C ASP A 77 9.73 -7.24 11.07
N LEU A 78 8.80 -7.36 10.11
CA LEU A 78 7.37 -7.56 10.40
C LEU A 78 7.06 -8.90 11.07
N LYS A 79 7.96 -9.90 11.01
CA LYS A 79 7.69 -11.25 11.51
C LYS A 79 7.99 -11.39 13.00
N ASN A 80 9.02 -10.71 13.48
CA ASN A 80 9.51 -10.87 14.85
C ASN A 80 9.12 -9.71 15.78
N MET A 81 8.60 -8.61 15.25
CA MET A 81 8.25 -7.42 16.05
C MET A 81 6.73 -7.21 16.15
N GLU A 82 6.01 -8.04 16.90
CA GLU A 82 4.56 -7.86 17.08
C GLU A 82 4.19 -6.51 17.71
N SER A 83 5.08 -5.92 18.49
CA SER A 83 4.87 -4.65 19.21
C SER A 83 4.73 -3.42 18.31
N ILE A 84 5.10 -3.51 17.02
CA ILE A 84 4.98 -2.39 16.06
C ILE A 84 3.56 -2.23 15.52
N PHE A 85 2.76 -3.29 15.59
CA PHE A 85 1.42 -3.30 15.06
C PHE A 85 0.43 -2.63 16.01
N LEU A 86 -0.64 -2.07 15.45
CA LEU A 86 -1.83 -1.63 16.16
C LEU A 86 -2.59 -2.83 16.73
N ASP A 87 -3.49 -2.58 17.67
CA ASP A 87 -4.53 -3.54 18.00
C ASP A 87 -5.53 -3.64 16.83
N SER A 88 -6.12 -4.81 16.63
CA SER A 88 -7.24 -5.07 15.72
C SER A 88 -8.38 -4.04 15.83
N VAL A 89 -8.59 -3.47 17.02
CA VAL A 89 -9.63 -2.45 17.28
C VAL A 89 -9.22 -1.07 16.74
N GLN A 90 -7.93 -0.78 16.71
CA GLN A 90 -7.37 0.52 16.32
C GLN A 90 -6.92 0.56 14.86
N ALA A 91 -6.85 -0.60 14.20
CA ALA A 91 -6.47 -0.70 12.80
C ALA A 91 -7.48 0.00 11.90
N ASP A 92 -6.98 0.65 10.85
CA ASP A 92 -7.83 1.27 9.83
C ASP A 92 -8.33 0.20 8.85
N LEU A 93 -9.54 -0.31 9.13
CA LEU A 93 -10.25 -1.28 8.30
C LEU A 93 -11.22 -0.63 7.30
N GLU A 94 -11.12 0.69 7.12
CA GLU A 94 -11.94 1.50 6.22
C GLU A 94 -13.35 1.83 6.76
N ALA A 95 -13.86 3.02 6.38
CA ALA A 95 -15.13 3.55 6.87
C ALA A 95 -16.33 2.70 6.42
N ALA A 96 -16.37 2.33 5.14
CA ALA A 96 -17.48 1.56 4.57
C ALA A 96 -17.65 0.18 5.25
N PHE A 97 -16.54 -0.47 5.62
CA PHE A 97 -16.58 -1.71 6.40
C PHE A 97 -17.12 -1.46 7.80
N SER A 98 -16.64 -0.40 8.48
CA SER A 98 -17.04 -0.08 9.85
C SER A 98 -18.53 0.28 9.95
N GLU A 99 -19.03 1.05 8.98
CA GLU A 99 -20.46 1.37 8.83
C GLU A 99 -21.30 0.11 8.58
N ARG A 100 -20.83 -0.79 7.71
CA ARG A 100 -21.58 -2.02 7.45
C ARG A 100 -21.55 -2.98 8.63
N LEU A 101 -20.44 -3.05 9.35
CA LEU A 101 -20.30 -3.88 10.53
C LEU A 101 -21.25 -3.41 11.66
N SER A 102 -21.36 -2.10 11.89
CA SER A 102 -22.31 -1.55 12.87
C SER A 102 -23.76 -1.75 12.44
N ALA A 103 -24.07 -1.64 11.14
CA ALA A 103 -25.40 -1.88 10.59
C ALA A 103 -25.78 -3.38 10.47
N SER A 104 -24.85 -4.30 10.70
CA SER A 104 -25.05 -5.74 10.47
C SER A 104 -25.94 -6.43 11.52
N GLY A 105 -26.13 -5.82 12.69
CA GLY A 105 -26.85 -6.42 13.82
C GLY A 105 -26.12 -7.61 14.47
N LEU A 106 -24.86 -7.87 14.11
CA LEU A 106 -24.07 -8.97 14.67
C LEU A 106 -23.71 -8.72 16.15
N PRO A 107 -23.61 -9.76 16.98
CA PRO A 107 -23.12 -9.65 18.35
C PRO A 107 -21.73 -9.04 18.41
N ALA A 108 -21.41 -8.32 19.50
CA ALA A 108 -20.10 -7.67 19.67
C ALA A 108 -18.92 -8.63 19.52
N GLN A 109 -19.05 -9.87 20.00
CA GLN A 109 -18.02 -10.90 19.87
C GLN A 109 -17.73 -11.25 18.40
N GLU A 110 -18.78 -11.47 17.60
CA GLU A 110 -18.64 -11.76 16.16
C GLU A 110 -18.03 -10.57 15.41
N GLN A 111 -18.40 -9.34 15.78
CA GLN A 111 -17.79 -8.14 15.21
C GLN A 111 -16.28 -8.08 15.49
N THR A 112 -15.86 -8.38 16.71
CA THR A 112 -14.44 -8.46 17.07
C THR A 112 -13.73 -9.56 16.28
N CYS A 113 -14.30 -10.76 16.18
CA CYS A 113 -13.72 -11.85 15.40
C CYS A 113 -13.53 -11.48 13.92
N ILE A 114 -14.49 -10.75 13.32
CA ILE A 114 -14.36 -10.28 11.93
C ILE A 114 -13.24 -9.24 11.82
N LYS A 115 -13.15 -8.28 12.75
CA LYS A 115 -12.07 -7.27 12.77
C LYS A 115 -10.71 -7.91 12.89
N GLU A 116 -10.53 -8.86 13.81
CA GLU A 116 -9.31 -9.65 13.96
C GLU A 116 -8.95 -10.39 12.67
N ARG A 117 -9.93 -11.01 12.01
CA ARG A 117 -9.72 -11.69 10.73
C ARG A 117 -9.25 -10.73 9.62
N CYS A 118 -9.85 -9.54 9.55
CA CYS A 118 -9.43 -8.49 8.60
C CYS A 118 -8.01 -8.00 8.90
N PHE A 119 -7.71 -7.77 10.18
CA PHE A 119 -6.40 -7.34 10.64
C PHE A 119 -5.31 -8.37 10.31
N ASN A 120 -5.55 -9.64 10.64
CA ASN A 120 -4.67 -10.76 10.32
C ASN A 120 -4.44 -10.89 8.81
N PHE A 121 -5.47 -10.61 7.99
CA PHE A 121 -5.32 -10.55 6.54
C PHE A 121 -4.36 -9.44 6.11
N LEU A 122 -4.47 -8.23 6.66
CA LEU A 122 -3.56 -7.12 6.34
C LEU A 122 -2.12 -7.43 6.76
N GLN A 123 -1.90 -8.02 7.94
CA GLN A 123 -0.56 -8.44 8.38
C GLN A 123 0.05 -9.49 7.44
N LYS A 124 -0.73 -10.52 7.07
CA LYS A 124 -0.30 -11.51 6.07
C LYS A 124 -0.02 -10.88 4.72
N MET A 125 -0.84 -9.94 4.28
CA MET A 125 -0.62 -9.23 3.02
C MET A 125 0.67 -8.40 3.08
N ALA A 126 0.93 -7.66 4.16
CA ALA A 126 2.14 -6.87 4.33
C ALA A 126 3.40 -7.75 4.26
N THR A 127 3.43 -8.86 5.00
CA THR A 127 4.56 -9.80 4.98
C THR A 127 4.77 -10.43 3.60
N GLN A 128 3.69 -10.76 2.90
CA GLN A 128 3.74 -11.30 1.54
C GLN A 128 4.12 -10.26 0.47
N LEU A 129 3.80 -8.98 0.68
CA LEU A 129 4.25 -7.90 -0.20
C LEU A 129 5.74 -7.62 0.01
N GLN A 130 6.20 -7.62 1.27
CA GLN A 130 7.61 -7.41 1.61
C GLN A 130 8.53 -8.44 0.93
N THR A 131 8.12 -9.71 0.86
CA THR A 131 8.94 -10.76 0.19
C THR A 131 9.00 -10.60 -1.33
N ARG A 132 8.08 -9.86 -1.93
CA ARG A 132 8.01 -9.62 -3.39
C ARG A 132 8.70 -8.32 -3.80
N ILE A 133 8.92 -7.42 -2.85
CA ILE A 133 9.75 -6.25 -3.08
C ILE A 133 11.19 -6.75 -3.06
N PRO A 134 11.94 -6.64 -4.18
CA PRO A 134 13.33 -7.04 -4.17
C PRO A 134 14.04 -6.22 -3.10
N ASN A 135 14.74 -6.89 -2.17
CA ASN A 135 15.64 -6.24 -1.23
C ASN A 135 16.47 -5.27 -2.03
N ALA A 136 16.16 -3.97 -1.92
CA ALA A 136 16.58 -2.96 -2.86
C ALA A 136 18.11 -2.99 -2.91
N THR A 137 18.66 -3.74 -3.85
CA THR A 137 20.09 -3.83 -4.00
C THR A 137 20.48 -2.41 -4.35
N PRO A 138 21.49 -1.79 -3.72
CA PRO A 138 21.81 -0.39 -3.95
C PRO A 138 22.02 -0.05 -5.44
N ALA A 139 22.21 -1.04 -6.31
CA ALA A 139 22.13 -0.92 -7.77
C ALA A 139 20.76 -0.43 -8.28
N PHE A 140 19.64 -0.98 -7.81
CA PHE A 140 18.29 -0.64 -8.32
C PHE A 140 17.90 0.80 -7.98
N ARG A 141 18.17 1.24 -6.74
CA ARG A 141 17.99 2.65 -6.34
C ARG A 141 18.93 3.60 -7.10
N ARG A 142 20.15 3.16 -7.41
CA ARG A 142 21.08 3.93 -8.26
C ARG A 142 20.54 4.11 -9.68
N HIS A 143 19.92 3.08 -10.28
CA HIS A 143 19.28 3.22 -11.58
C HIS A 143 18.08 4.19 -11.57
N GLN A 144 17.33 4.24 -10.47
CA GLN A 144 16.23 5.21 -10.30
C GLN A 144 16.72 6.67 -10.23
N ALA A 145 17.88 6.90 -9.61
CA ALA A 145 18.52 8.23 -9.55
C ALA A 145 19.01 8.73 -10.92
N ILE A 146 19.31 7.81 -11.85
CA ILE A 146 19.84 8.12 -13.19
C ILE A 146 18.71 8.13 -14.24
N SER A 147 17.45 7.94 -13.84
CA SER A 147 16.34 7.95 -14.79
C SER A 147 16.29 9.29 -15.56
N PRO A 148 15.96 9.29 -16.86
CA PRO A 148 15.90 10.52 -17.66
C PRO A 148 14.94 11.57 -17.10
N GLU A 149 13.86 11.13 -16.44
CA GLU A 149 12.88 12.00 -15.79
C GLU A 149 13.50 12.72 -14.57
N THR A 150 14.30 12.00 -13.77
CA THR A 150 14.98 12.55 -12.58
C THR A 150 16.10 13.52 -12.96
N VAL A 151 16.90 13.16 -13.97
CA VAL A 151 17.99 14.01 -14.48
C VAL A 151 17.45 15.29 -15.12
N ARG A 152 16.33 15.19 -15.86
CA ARG A 152 15.68 16.35 -16.47
C ARG A 152 15.08 17.31 -15.43
N ALA A 153 14.57 16.78 -14.31
CA ALA A 153 14.11 17.60 -13.18
C ALA A 153 15.26 18.32 -12.46
N GLN A 154 16.43 17.68 -12.35
CA GLN A 154 17.65 18.30 -11.78
C GLN A 154 18.28 19.36 -12.70
N CYS A 155 18.12 19.22 -14.02
CA CYS A 155 18.60 20.18 -15.01
C CYS A 155 17.69 21.39 -15.24
N LEU A 156 16.58 21.54 -14.50
CA LEU A 156 15.78 22.76 -14.49
C LEU A 156 16.11 23.57 -13.23
N PRO A 157 17.13 24.46 -13.26
CA PRO A 157 17.32 25.41 -12.18
C PRO A 157 16.11 26.36 -12.15
N GLY A 158 15.40 26.35 -11.02
CA GLY A 158 14.54 27.45 -10.65
C GLY A 158 15.35 28.75 -10.65
N ASN A 159 14.89 29.73 -11.42
CA ASN A 159 15.47 31.07 -11.59
C ASN A 159 16.76 31.14 -12.44
N LEU A 160 16.66 30.81 -13.73
CA LEU A 160 17.38 31.60 -14.73
C LEU A 160 16.39 32.57 -15.36
N GLN A 161 16.46 33.84 -14.94
CA GLN A 161 16.03 34.95 -15.78
C GLN A 161 16.80 34.77 -17.10
N LEU A 162 16.12 34.26 -18.12
CA LEU A 162 16.63 34.26 -19.48
C LEU A 162 16.74 35.72 -19.90
N ALA A 163 17.91 36.31 -19.67
CA ALA A 163 18.31 37.50 -20.40
C ALA A 163 18.39 37.08 -21.87
N VAL A 164 17.30 37.36 -22.59
CA VAL A 164 17.29 37.33 -24.04
C VAL A 164 18.24 38.44 -24.48
N VAL A 165 19.50 38.10 -24.69
CA VAL A 165 20.44 38.98 -25.40
C VAL A 165 20.03 38.91 -26.87
N PRO A 166 19.51 39.99 -27.47
CA PRO A 166 19.19 39.98 -28.89
C PRO A 166 20.51 40.07 -29.66
N LEU A 167 20.89 38.98 -30.31
CA LEU A 167 21.92 39.01 -31.35
C LEU A 167 21.32 39.65 -32.61
N TRP A 168 21.24 40.98 -32.63
CA TRP A 168 21.03 41.77 -33.84
C TRP A 168 21.82 43.08 -33.79
N ARG A 169 22.60 43.32 -34.86
CA ARG A 169 23.34 44.54 -35.26
C ARG A 169 24.69 44.75 -34.53
N ALA A 170 25.82 44.98 -35.19
CA ALA A 170 26.17 45.24 -36.59
C ALA A 170 27.63 44.81 -36.82
#